data_AF-A0A6V0HUS0-F1
#
_entry.id   AF-A0A6V0HUS0-F1
#
_cell.length_a   1.000
_cell.length_b   1.000
_cell.length_c   1.000
_cell.angle_alpha   90.00
_cell.angle_beta   90.00
_cell.angle_gamma   90.00
#
_symmetry.space_group_name_H-M   'P 1'
#
loop_
_entity.id
_entity.type
_entity.pdbx_description
1 polymer ?
#
loop_
_entity_poly.entity_id
_entity_poly.type
_entity_poly.pdbx_seq_one_letter_code
_entity_poly.pdbx_strand_id
1 'polypeptide(L)'
;MGRAPKAAVDIGEMVARDFIFSKADEPHATRRQEILKAHPEIKQLMGHEWRTKYIVLATVALQTFMAWLTLDWRWSYYLAAIYVVGATANHSLFLAIHELSHNLGAKTPGQNKLIAMVANFPICIAYCITFKPYHMEHHRCQGQDGIDTDIPTFLEAKLITLTAFNYVDHCLRKALFMFCQIFAYALRPCLTKPEMVPYGGWLAANWGAQLAFDFAVAYLWGPQALLYFLLSTFFAGSLHPTAGHFLAEHYVMEGSTETYSYYGPLNALTYNVGFHNEHHDFPNIAWSSLPKVRDMAPEFYNDLPQCKSWTGVILRYMFDDSISPFSRVKRDKKRA
;
A
#
# COMPACT_ATOMS: atom_id res chain seq x y z
N MET A 1 23.27 -4.30 -35.07
CA MET A 1 23.87 -3.27 -34.20
C MET A 1 23.02 -2.02 -34.27
N GLY A 2 22.31 -1.70 -33.19
CA GLY A 2 21.49 -0.48 -33.10
C GLY A 2 21.20 -0.22 -31.63
N ARG A 3 22.12 0.50 -30.96
CA ARG A 3 21.91 0.95 -29.58
C ARG A 3 20.79 1.99 -29.60
N ALA A 4 19.69 1.69 -28.92
CA ALA A 4 18.66 2.67 -28.59
C ALA A 4 19.28 3.82 -27.77
N PRO A 5 18.82 5.07 -27.96
CA PRO A 5 19.37 6.20 -27.23
C PRO A 5 18.95 6.08 -25.75
N LYS A 6 19.93 5.86 -24.86
CA LYS A 6 19.78 6.09 -23.43
C LYS A 6 19.62 7.60 -23.21
N ALA A 7 18.39 8.09 -23.23
CA ALA A 7 18.08 9.35 -22.56
C ALA A 7 17.91 9.05 -21.06
N ALA A 8 19.03 8.81 -20.38
CA ALA A 8 19.06 8.95 -18.92
C ALA A 8 18.94 10.45 -18.66
N VAL A 9 17.82 10.87 -18.07
CA VAL A 9 17.76 12.20 -17.47
C VAL A 9 18.73 12.17 -16.31
N ASP A 10 19.84 12.90 -16.45
CA ASP A 10 20.77 13.17 -15.36
C ASP A 10 20.05 14.09 -14.37
N ILE A 11 19.29 13.48 -13.46
CA ILE A 11 18.79 14.14 -12.25
C ILE A 11 20.00 14.31 -11.32
N GLY A 12 20.83 15.31 -11.63
CA GLY A 12 21.88 15.78 -10.73
C GLY A 12 21.30 16.11 -9.35
N GLU A 13 22.19 16.21 -8.35
CA GLU A 13 22.01 16.35 -6.89
C GLU A 13 21.11 17.53 -6.39
N MET A 14 20.05 17.87 -7.09
CA MET A 14 19.09 18.92 -6.75
C MET A 14 17.76 18.30 -6.36
N VAL A 15 17.26 18.69 -5.19
CA VAL A 15 15.91 18.35 -4.71
C VAL A 15 14.88 18.72 -5.77
N ALA A 16 14.11 17.73 -6.24
CA ALA A 16 13.03 17.96 -7.19
C ALA A 16 12.04 18.99 -6.64
N ARG A 17 11.80 20.05 -7.42
CA ARG A 17 10.90 21.16 -7.03
C ARG A 17 9.47 20.99 -7.56
N ASP A 18 9.23 19.97 -8.36
CA ASP A 18 7.94 19.59 -8.93
C ASP A 18 7.92 18.08 -9.20
N PHE A 19 6.74 17.53 -9.49
CA PHE A 19 6.57 16.13 -9.85
C PHE A 19 7.25 15.76 -11.18
N ILE A 20 7.54 14.48 -11.36
CA ILE A 20 8.20 13.97 -12.57
C ILE A 20 7.14 13.74 -13.65
N PHE A 21 7.04 14.61 -14.64
CA PHE A 21 6.07 14.44 -15.74
C PHE A 21 6.61 13.50 -16.82
N SER A 22 5.96 12.35 -17.00
CA SER A 22 6.27 11.37 -18.04
C SER A 22 5.31 11.49 -19.23
N LYS A 23 5.87 11.40 -20.45
CA LYS A 23 5.11 11.28 -21.70
C LYS A 23 4.81 9.82 -22.07
N ALA A 24 5.50 8.87 -21.45
CA ALA A 24 5.26 7.45 -21.67
C ALA A 24 3.98 7.03 -20.95
N ASP A 25 3.36 5.96 -21.41
CA ASP A 25 2.29 5.30 -20.67
C ASP A 25 2.81 4.63 -19.40
N GLU A 26 1.90 4.15 -18.56
CA GLU A 26 2.27 3.24 -17.46
C GLU A 26 2.78 1.90 -18.05
N PRO A 27 3.80 1.27 -17.44
CA PRO A 27 4.52 0.15 -18.05
C PRO A 27 3.75 -1.18 -17.99
N HIS A 28 2.77 -1.32 -17.11
CA HIS A 28 2.15 -2.59 -16.75
C HIS A 28 1.20 -3.11 -17.82
N ALA A 29 0.38 -2.26 -18.45
CA ALA A 29 -0.49 -2.75 -19.54
C ALA A 29 0.32 -3.29 -20.72
N THR A 30 1.40 -2.60 -21.11
CA THR A 30 2.27 -3.03 -22.20
C THR A 30 3.01 -4.31 -21.81
N ARG A 31 3.65 -4.34 -20.64
CA ARG A 31 4.39 -5.50 -20.17
C ARG A 31 3.50 -6.74 -19.99
N ARG A 32 2.27 -6.58 -19.46
CA ARG A 32 1.27 -7.66 -19.41
C ARG A 32 1.00 -8.24 -20.79
N GLN A 33 0.81 -7.40 -21.83
CA GLN A 33 0.54 -7.88 -23.18
C GLN A 33 1.71 -8.66 -23.76
N GLU A 34 2.94 -8.18 -23.56
CA GLU A 34 4.16 -8.84 -24.01
C GLU A 34 4.37 -10.18 -23.30
N ILE A 35 4.20 -10.21 -21.98
CA ILE A 35 4.29 -11.44 -21.18
C ILE A 35 3.23 -12.44 -21.63
N LEU A 36 1.96 -12.04 -21.80
CA LEU A 36 0.90 -12.98 -22.24
C LEU A 36 1.11 -13.52 -23.66
N LYS A 37 1.89 -12.82 -24.48
CA LYS A 37 2.28 -13.29 -25.82
C LYS A 37 3.41 -14.31 -25.74
N ALA A 38 4.38 -14.11 -24.86
CA ALA A 38 5.52 -15.01 -24.65
C ALA A 38 5.16 -16.24 -23.80
N HIS A 39 4.36 -16.03 -22.75
CA HIS A 39 3.98 -16.98 -21.70
C HIS A 39 2.45 -17.04 -21.51
N PRO A 40 1.68 -17.50 -22.51
CA PRO A 40 0.22 -17.59 -22.40
C PRO A 40 -0.26 -18.48 -21.23
N GLU A 41 0.56 -19.43 -20.78
CA GLU A 41 0.31 -20.32 -19.65
C GLU A 41 0.13 -19.58 -18.30
N ILE A 42 0.62 -18.34 -18.15
CA ILE A 42 0.40 -17.52 -16.95
C ILE A 42 -1.09 -17.31 -16.67
N LYS A 43 -1.95 -17.37 -17.70
CA LYS A 43 -3.41 -17.30 -17.53
C LYS A 43 -3.96 -18.41 -16.61
N GLN A 44 -3.26 -19.53 -16.48
CA GLN A 44 -3.66 -20.62 -15.58
C GLN A 44 -3.51 -20.25 -14.09
N LEU A 45 -2.72 -19.22 -13.78
CA LEU A 45 -2.55 -18.71 -12.42
C LEU A 45 -3.65 -17.71 -12.02
N MET A 46 -4.47 -17.24 -12.96
CA MET A 46 -5.56 -16.30 -12.69
C MET A 46 -6.65 -17.00 -11.88
N GLY A 47 -6.97 -16.45 -10.71
CA GLY A 47 -7.91 -17.08 -9.79
C GLY A 47 -7.79 -16.58 -8.37
N HIS A 48 -8.55 -17.21 -7.47
CA HIS A 48 -8.60 -16.84 -6.06
C HIS A 48 -7.71 -17.75 -5.19
N GLU A 49 -7.21 -17.23 -4.08
CA GLU A 49 -6.53 -17.97 -3.02
C GLU A 49 -7.49 -18.24 -1.85
N TRP A 50 -7.87 -19.50 -1.67
CA TRP A 50 -8.84 -19.92 -0.66
C TRP A 50 -8.29 -19.80 0.78
N ARG A 51 -6.97 -19.78 0.96
CA ARG A 51 -6.30 -19.66 2.26
C ARG A 51 -6.47 -18.28 2.89
N THR A 52 -6.70 -17.24 2.08
CA THR A 52 -6.79 -15.84 2.53
C THR A 52 -7.77 -15.67 3.70
N LYS A 53 -8.95 -16.30 3.65
CA LYS A 53 -9.94 -16.21 4.74
C LYS A 53 -9.43 -16.79 6.08
N TYR A 54 -8.62 -17.85 6.04
CA TYR A 54 -8.10 -18.46 7.26
C TYR A 54 -6.98 -17.62 7.87
N ILE A 55 -6.13 -17.02 7.03
CA ILE A 55 -5.10 -16.09 7.49
C ILE A 55 -5.75 -14.85 8.11
N VAL A 56 -6.77 -14.27 7.45
CA VAL A 56 -7.56 -13.16 8.00
C VAL A 56 -8.13 -13.51 9.37
N LEU A 57 -8.82 -14.65 9.50
CA LEU A 57 -9.41 -15.06 10.78
C LEU A 57 -8.36 -15.26 11.87
N ALA A 58 -7.22 -15.86 11.53
CA ALA A 58 -6.12 -16.04 12.48
C ALA A 58 -5.53 -14.70 12.94
N THR A 59 -5.31 -13.75 12.02
CA THR A 59 -4.77 -12.42 12.35
C THR A 59 -5.76 -11.59 13.16
N VAL A 60 -7.05 -11.64 12.85
CA VAL A 60 -8.10 -10.98 13.65
C VAL A 60 -8.21 -11.59 15.05
N ALA A 61 -8.12 -12.92 15.17
CA ALA A 61 -8.11 -13.59 16.46
C ALA A 61 -6.88 -13.22 17.29
N LEU A 62 -5.69 -13.16 16.67
CA LEU A 62 -4.46 -12.69 17.32
C LEU A 62 -4.62 -11.25 17.84
N GLN A 63 -5.09 -10.35 16.99
CA GLN A 63 -5.35 -8.95 17.35
C GLN A 63 -6.31 -8.83 18.54
N THR A 64 -7.43 -9.55 18.47
CA THR A 64 -8.46 -9.56 19.51
C THR A 64 -7.91 -10.12 20.83
N PHE A 65 -7.13 -11.19 20.77
CA PHE A 65 -6.46 -11.77 21.93
C PHE A 65 -5.45 -10.80 22.54
N MET A 66 -4.62 -10.14 21.73
CA MET A 66 -3.64 -9.18 22.20
C MET A 66 -4.30 -7.93 22.82
N ALA A 67 -5.41 -7.45 22.26
CA ALA A 67 -6.17 -6.34 22.83
C ALA A 67 -6.65 -6.67 24.26
N TRP A 68 -7.14 -7.89 24.49
CA TRP A 68 -7.53 -8.37 25.82
C TRP A 68 -6.31 -8.63 26.74
N LEU A 69 -5.27 -9.30 26.23
CA LEU A 69 -4.10 -9.69 27.03
C LEU A 69 -3.34 -8.47 27.57
N THR A 70 -3.36 -7.36 26.84
CA THR A 70 -2.52 -6.19 27.12
C THR A 70 -3.19 -5.09 27.94
N LEU A 71 -4.42 -5.31 28.43
CA LEU A 71 -5.22 -4.31 29.15
C LEU A 71 -4.49 -3.67 30.33
N ASP A 72 -3.80 -4.49 31.14
CA ASP A 72 -3.11 -4.04 32.36
C ASP A 72 -1.59 -3.97 32.20
N TRP A 73 -1.09 -4.02 30.96
CA TRP A 73 0.36 -3.97 30.72
C TRP A 73 0.91 -2.58 31.02
N ARG A 74 2.15 -2.54 31.55
CA ARG A 74 2.88 -1.28 31.69
C ARG A 74 3.09 -0.66 30.30
N TRP A 75 2.99 0.67 30.21
CA TRP A 75 3.07 1.42 28.96
C TRP A 75 4.24 1.03 28.04
N SER A 76 5.43 0.76 28.58
CA SER A 76 6.58 0.34 27.76
C SER A 76 6.35 -1.01 27.06
N TYR A 77 5.86 -2.02 27.78
CA TYR A 77 5.53 -3.33 27.20
C TYR A 77 4.30 -3.25 26.29
N TYR A 78 3.33 -2.43 26.65
CA TYR A 78 2.14 -2.16 25.84
C TYR A 78 2.52 -1.57 24.47
N LEU A 79 3.37 -0.54 24.45
CA LEU A 79 3.86 0.06 23.21
C LEU A 79 4.71 -0.92 22.39
N ALA A 80 5.53 -1.75 23.04
CA ALA A 80 6.28 -2.80 22.35
C ALA A 80 5.34 -3.84 21.70
N ALA A 81 4.28 -4.26 22.40
CA ALA A 81 3.27 -5.17 21.87
C ALA A 81 2.50 -4.55 20.69
N ILE A 82 2.11 -3.28 20.80
CA ILE A 82 1.50 -2.51 19.71
C ILE A 82 2.43 -2.48 18.51
N TYR A 83 3.69 -2.11 18.68
CA TYR A 83 4.58 -1.91 17.54
C TYR A 83 4.97 -3.23 16.87
N VAL A 84 5.34 -4.25 17.65
CA VAL A 84 5.89 -5.50 17.09
C VAL A 84 4.78 -6.43 16.62
N VAL A 85 3.75 -6.64 17.44
CA VAL A 85 2.66 -7.58 17.12
C VAL A 85 1.51 -6.83 16.46
N GLY A 86 1.06 -5.76 17.11
CA GLY A 86 -0.11 -4.99 16.69
C GLY A 86 0.01 -4.43 15.27
N ALA A 87 1.03 -3.62 15.03
CA ALA A 87 1.25 -2.94 13.76
C ALA A 87 1.55 -3.93 12.65
N THR A 88 2.37 -4.97 12.91
CA THR A 88 2.62 -6.05 11.94
C THR A 88 1.34 -6.76 11.53
N ALA A 89 0.51 -7.16 12.49
CA ALA A 89 -0.74 -7.86 12.19
C ALA A 89 -1.78 -6.95 11.52
N ASN A 90 -1.90 -5.68 11.92
CA ASN A 90 -2.78 -4.72 11.23
C ASN A 90 -2.30 -4.41 9.82
N HIS A 91 -0.99 -4.35 9.60
CA HIS A 91 -0.45 -4.18 8.26
C HIS A 91 -0.72 -5.40 7.38
N SER A 92 -0.62 -6.61 7.94
CA SER A 92 -1.08 -7.83 7.27
C SER A 92 -2.56 -7.74 6.89
N LEU A 93 -3.43 -7.24 7.78
CA LEU A 93 -4.86 -7.04 7.51
C LEU A 93 -5.12 -5.98 6.44
N PHE A 94 -4.35 -4.89 6.40
CA PHE A 94 -4.42 -3.92 5.30
C PHE A 94 -4.18 -4.59 3.96
N LEU A 95 -3.17 -5.46 3.88
CA LEU A 95 -2.84 -6.17 2.65
C LEU A 95 -3.80 -7.31 2.32
N ALA A 96 -4.43 -7.90 3.33
CA ALA A 96 -5.57 -8.78 3.10
C ALA A 96 -6.75 -8.01 2.46
N ILE A 97 -7.06 -6.82 2.96
CA ILE A 97 -8.12 -5.96 2.39
C ILE A 97 -7.74 -5.53 0.97
N HIS A 98 -6.48 -5.22 0.71
CA HIS A 98 -5.94 -5.00 -0.63
C HIS A 98 -6.24 -6.18 -1.56
N GLU A 99 -5.84 -7.41 -1.22
CA GLU A 99 -6.11 -8.62 -2.02
C GLU A 99 -7.61 -8.86 -2.25
N LEU A 100 -8.43 -8.64 -1.21
CA LEU A 100 -9.88 -8.81 -1.27
C LEU A 100 -10.54 -7.75 -2.15
N SER A 101 -9.93 -6.57 -2.30
CA SER A 101 -10.40 -5.54 -3.22
C SER A 101 -10.30 -5.98 -4.69
N HIS A 102 -9.31 -6.82 -5.03
CA HIS A 102 -9.20 -7.49 -6.33
C HIS A 102 -10.15 -8.70 -6.50
N ASN A 103 -10.89 -9.05 -5.44
CA ASN A 103 -11.72 -10.25 -5.32
C ASN A 103 -10.90 -11.57 -5.35
N LEU A 104 -9.67 -11.56 -4.84
CA LEU A 104 -8.75 -12.71 -4.92
C LEU A 104 -8.80 -13.64 -3.71
N GLY A 105 -9.59 -13.37 -2.67
CA GLY A 105 -9.70 -14.24 -1.49
C GLY A 105 -10.85 -15.26 -1.55
N ALA A 106 -11.80 -15.11 -2.48
CA ALA A 106 -12.95 -15.99 -2.63
C ALA A 106 -13.56 -15.95 -4.05
N LYS A 107 -14.48 -16.89 -4.33
CA LYS A 107 -15.09 -17.05 -5.66
C LYS A 107 -15.96 -15.87 -6.08
N THR A 108 -16.71 -15.28 -5.16
CA THR A 108 -17.67 -14.22 -5.49
C THR A 108 -17.26 -12.87 -4.91
N PRO A 109 -17.59 -11.74 -5.57
CA PRO A 109 -17.34 -10.42 -5.02
C PRO A 109 -18.02 -10.17 -3.66
N GLY A 110 -19.17 -10.79 -3.39
CA GLY A 110 -19.86 -10.68 -2.11
C GLY A 110 -19.09 -11.37 -0.97
N GLN A 111 -18.55 -12.58 -1.22
CA GLN A 111 -17.72 -13.28 -0.25
C GLN A 111 -16.45 -12.50 0.08
N ASN A 112 -15.79 -11.92 -0.92
CA ASN A 112 -14.61 -11.08 -0.69
C ASN A 112 -14.92 -9.86 0.17
N LYS A 113 -16.04 -9.17 -0.07
CA LYS A 113 -16.48 -8.05 0.79
C LYS A 113 -16.70 -8.49 2.24
N LEU A 114 -17.36 -9.64 2.46
CA LEU A 114 -17.59 -10.15 3.81
C LEU A 114 -16.29 -10.48 4.53
N ILE A 115 -15.35 -11.14 3.86
CA ILE A 115 -14.02 -11.41 4.43
C ILE A 115 -13.28 -10.09 4.72
N ALA A 116 -13.41 -9.09 3.83
CA ALA A 116 -12.77 -7.79 4.01
C ALA A 116 -13.32 -7.03 5.22
N MET A 117 -14.64 -7.10 5.47
CA MET A 117 -15.25 -6.54 6.69
C MET A 117 -14.69 -7.20 7.95
N VAL A 118 -14.48 -8.52 7.94
CA VAL A 118 -13.84 -9.23 9.07
C VAL A 118 -12.39 -8.78 9.25
N ALA A 119 -11.63 -8.67 8.16
CA ALA A 119 -10.26 -8.17 8.21
C ALA A 119 -10.18 -6.72 8.71
N ASN A 120 -11.24 -5.93 8.53
CA ASN A 120 -11.33 -4.53 8.94
C ASN A 120 -11.51 -4.37 10.45
N PHE A 121 -11.99 -5.38 11.19
CA PHE A 121 -12.35 -5.21 12.61
C PHE A 121 -11.23 -4.61 13.48
N PRO A 122 -9.98 -5.12 13.46
CA PRO A 122 -8.89 -4.56 14.26
C PRO A 122 -8.36 -3.20 13.77
N ILE A 123 -8.90 -2.67 12.67
CA ILE A 123 -8.53 -1.37 12.12
C ILE A 123 -9.31 -0.23 12.82
N CYS A 124 -10.44 -0.52 13.45
CA CYS A 124 -11.36 0.43 14.11
C CYS A 124 -11.97 1.53 13.21
N ILE A 125 -11.65 1.53 11.91
CA ILE A 125 -12.17 2.51 10.94
C ILE A 125 -12.70 1.75 9.73
N ALA A 126 -13.99 1.88 9.45
CA ALA A 126 -14.70 1.15 8.41
C ALA A 126 -14.29 1.58 6.98
N TYR A 127 -13.13 1.12 6.50
CA TYR A 127 -12.55 1.62 5.24
C TYR A 127 -12.58 0.61 4.09
N CYS A 128 -12.68 -0.71 4.34
CA CYS A 128 -12.48 -1.73 3.30
C CYS A 128 -13.39 -1.59 2.06
N ILE A 129 -14.63 -1.13 2.22
CA ILE A 129 -15.54 -0.87 1.10
C ILE A 129 -15.18 0.40 0.34
N THR A 130 -14.80 1.46 1.06
CA THR A 130 -14.38 2.75 0.50
C THR A 130 -13.03 2.66 -0.19
N PHE A 131 -12.14 1.78 0.27
CA PHE A 131 -10.81 1.58 -0.29
C PHE A 131 -10.85 1.10 -1.75
N LYS A 132 -11.73 0.12 -2.06
CA LYS A 132 -11.71 -0.58 -3.34
C LYS A 132 -11.83 0.35 -4.57
N PRO A 133 -12.78 1.31 -4.65
CA PRO A 133 -12.86 2.22 -5.80
C PRO A 133 -11.56 2.99 -6.07
N TYR A 134 -10.94 3.56 -5.04
CA TYR A 134 -9.67 4.30 -5.19
C TYR A 134 -8.53 3.41 -5.62
N HIS A 135 -8.41 2.23 -5.00
CA HIS A 135 -7.37 1.26 -5.33
C HIS A 135 -7.47 0.72 -6.77
N MET A 136 -8.68 0.41 -7.22
CA MET A 136 -8.92 -0.01 -8.60
C MET A 136 -8.61 1.10 -9.62
N GLU A 137 -8.90 2.35 -9.27
CA GLU A 137 -8.58 3.51 -10.11
C GLU A 137 -7.05 3.71 -10.20
N HIS A 138 -6.33 3.54 -9.09
CA HIS A 138 -4.87 3.58 -9.07
C HIS A 138 -4.24 2.55 -10.01
N HIS A 139 -4.67 1.29 -9.98
CA HIS A 139 -4.19 0.27 -10.93
C HIS A 139 -4.50 0.60 -12.40
N ARG A 140 -5.62 1.27 -12.66
CA ARG A 140 -6.05 1.59 -14.03
C ARG A 140 -5.36 2.84 -14.57
N CYS A 141 -5.10 3.81 -13.70
CA CYS A 141 -4.75 5.18 -14.05
C CYS A 141 -3.50 5.64 -13.28
N GLN A 142 -2.56 4.72 -13.00
CA GLN A 142 -1.34 4.97 -12.23
C GLN A 142 -0.59 6.18 -12.79
N GLY A 143 -0.27 7.14 -11.90
CA GLY A 143 0.46 8.33 -12.32
C GLY A 143 -0.39 9.40 -13.01
N GLN A 144 -1.69 9.17 -13.28
CA GLN A 144 -2.49 10.14 -14.03
C GLN A 144 -2.88 11.33 -13.15
N ASP A 145 -2.50 12.54 -13.57
CA ASP A 145 -2.67 13.74 -12.76
C ASP A 145 -4.15 14.07 -12.51
N GLY A 146 -4.46 14.42 -11.27
CA GLY A 146 -5.82 14.62 -10.78
C GLY A 146 -6.68 13.35 -10.73
N ILE A 147 -6.14 12.18 -11.09
CA ILE A 147 -6.88 10.90 -11.04
C ILE A 147 -6.37 9.97 -9.95
N ASP A 148 -5.06 9.72 -9.94
CA ASP A 148 -4.42 8.82 -8.99
C ASP A 148 -4.25 9.49 -7.62
N THR A 149 -5.08 9.08 -6.66
CA THR A 149 -5.10 9.65 -5.30
C THR A 149 -3.99 9.11 -4.40
N ASP A 150 -3.20 8.12 -4.85
CA ASP A 150 -2.04 7.62 -4.12
C ASP A 150 -0.87 8.63 -4.11
N ILE A 151 -0.84 9.54 -5.09
CA ILE A 151 0.20 10.57 -5.21
C ILE A 151 -0.09 11.72 -4.23
N PRO A 152 0.92 12.22 -3.47
CA PRO A 152 0.77 13.43 -2.67
C PRO A 152 0.27 14.62 -3.49
N THR A 153 -0.54 15.46 -2.86
CA THR A 153 -0.93 16.73 -3.46
C THR A 153 0.28 17.66 -3.57
N PHE A 154 0.22 18.63 -4.48
CA PHE A 154 1.25 19.66 -4.57
C PHE A 154 1.40 20.43 -3.24
N LEU A 155 0.31 20.65 -2.50
CA LEU A 155 0.35 21.31 -1.20
C LEU A 155 1.15 20.49 -0.18
N GLU A 156 0.90 19.19 -0.07
CA GLU A 156 1.69 18.29 0.78
C GLU A 156 3.17 18.34 0.39
N ALA A 157 3.48 18.18 -0.90
CA ALA A 157 4.85 18.19 -1.38
C ALA A 157 5.57 19.53 -1.14
N LYS A 158 4.87 20.65 -1.33
CA LYS A 158 5.36 22.00 -1.06
C LYS A 158 5.70 22.20 0.42
N LEU A 159 4.81 21.80 1.33
CA LEU A 159 4.97 21.98 2.78
C LEU A 159 6.12 21.14 3.37
N ILE A 160 6.37 19.97 2.78
CA ILE A 160 7.47 19.09 3.21
C ILE A 160 8.80 19.55 2.60
N THR A 161 8.81 19.91 1.32
CA THR A 161 10.05 20.09 0.54
C THR A 161 10.40 21.56 0.31
N LEU A 162 9.50 22.34 -0.31
CA LEU A 162 9.82 23.69 -0.79
C LEU A 162 9.88 24.72 0.31
N THR A 163 9.18 24.49 1.43
CA THR A 163 9.24 25.36 2.61
C THR A 163 10.30 24.93 3.61
N ALA A 164 11.07 23.87 3.33
CA ALA A 164 12.18 23.48 4.18
C ALA A 164 13.34 24.47 4.05
N PHE A 165 13.93 24.89 5.17
CA PHE A 165 14.97 25.94 5.15
C PHE A 165 16.40 25.39 5.23
N ASN A 166 16.58 24.13 5.61
CA ASN A 166 17.85 23.40 5.52
C ASN A 166 17.60 21.89 5.51
N TYR A 167 18.68 21.12 5.30
CA TYR A 167 18.65 19.66 5.25
C TYR A 167 18.02 19.00 6.50
N VAL A 168 18.36 19.47 7.71
CA VAL A 168 17.86 18.87 8.95
C VAL A 168 16.35 19.08 9.09
N ASP A 169 15.86 20.29 8.79
CA ASP A 169 14.44 20.59 8.77
C ASP A 169 13.70 19.75 7.71
N HIS A 170 14.27 19.57 6.51
CA HIS A 170 13.68 18.71 5.48
C HIS A 170 13.59 17.24 5.95
N CYS A 171 14.65 16.70 6.56
CA CYS A 171 14.64 15.35 7.14
C CYS A 171 13.54 15.19 8.20
N LEU A 172 13.40 16.16 9.10
CA LEU A 172 12.37 16.14 10.15
C LEU A 172 10.96 16.24 9.58
N ARG A 173 10.74 17.08 8.56
CA ARG A 173 9.46 17.16 7.85
C ARG A 173 9.12 15.86 7.14
N LYS A 174 10.07 15.23 6.46
CA LYS A 174 9.88 13.91 5.83
C LYS A 174 9.59 12.83 6.86
N ALA A 175 10.28 12.83 8.00
CA ALA A 175 10.00 11.92 9.11
C ALA A 175 8.60 12.14 9.69
N LEU A 176 8.16 13.39 9.87
CA LEU A 176 6.81 13.72 10.32
C LEU A 176 5.74 13.32 9.29
N PHE A 177 6.00 13.54 8.01
CA PHE A 177 5.15 13.09 6.90
C PHE A 177 4.95 11.57 6.97
N MET A 178 6.05 10.81 7.10
CA MET A 178 6.01 9.36 7.24
C MET A 178 5.34 8.88 8.54
N PHE A 179 5.54 9.61 9.64
CA PHE A 179 4.89 9.30 10.93
C PHE A 179 3.37 9.50 10.87
N CYS A 180 2.90 10.45 10.06
CA CYS A 180 1.48 10.76 9.86
C CYS A 180 0.90 10.13 8.57
N GLN A 181 1.65 9.25 7.90
CA GLN A 181 1.33 8.77 6.55
C GLN A 181 -0.03 8.09 6.45
N ILE A 182 -0.44 7.34 7.49
CA ILE A 182 -1.75 6.70 7.54
C ILE A 182 -2.91 7.69 7.37
N PHE A 183 -2.79 8.91 7.88
CA PHE A 183 -3.81 9.94 7.72
C PHE A 183 -3.87 10.45 6.29
N ALA A 184 -2.71 10.57 5.63
CA ALA A 184 -2.67 10.94 4.22
C ALA A 184 -3.37 9.89 3.36
N TYR A 185 -3.09 8.60 3.58
CA TYR A 185 -3.76 7.49 2.88
C TYR A 185 -5.27 7.42 3.17
N ALA A 186 -5.69 7.68 4.40
CA ALA A 186 -7.11 7.61 4.77
C ALA A 186 -7.91 8.83 4.29
N LEU A 187 -7.34 10.03 4.37
CA LEU A 187 -8.07 11.28 4.16
C LEU A 187 -7.89 11.85 2.75
N ARG A 188 -6.68 11.80 2.16
CA ARG A 188 -6.41 12.43 0.85
C ARG A 188 -7.36 11.94 -0.23
N PRO A 189 -7.63 10.63 -0.41
CA PRO A 189 -8.56 10.19 -1.45
C PRO A 189 -9.98 10.72 -1.24
N CYS A 190 -10.46 10.72 0.00
CA CYS A 190 -11.79 11.22 0.36
C CYS A 190 -11.93 12.74 0.16
N LEU A 191 -10.84 13.50 0.36
CA LEU A 191 -10.84 14.96 0.21
C LEU A 191 -10.65 15.41 -1.25
N THR A 192 -9.84 14.68 -2.01
CA THR A 192 -9.49 15.05 -3.39
C THR A 192 -10.49 14.49 -4.41
N LYS A 193 -11.14 13.37 -4.08
CA LYS A 193 -12.15 12.70 -4.91
C LYS A 193 -13.31 12.16 -4.06
N PRO A 194 -14.09 13.03 -3.40
CA PRO A 194 -15.24 12.61 -2.58
C PRO A 194 -16.30 11.85 -3.39
N GLU A 195 -16.41 12.08 -4.69
CA GLU A 195 -17.36 11.43 -5.59
C GLU A 195 -17.12 9.92 -5.78
N MET A 196 -15.91 9.43 -5.46
CA MET A 196 -15.54 8.02 -5.55
C MET A 196 -15.99 7.20 -4.32
N VAL A 197 -16.44 7.86 -3.24
CA VAL A 197 -16.97 7.16 -2.07
C VAL A 197 -18.21 6.36 -2.47
N PRO A 198 -18.23 5.03 -2.27
CA PRO A 198 -19.32 4.20 -2.77
C PRO A 198 -20.58 4.41 -1.93
N TYR A 199 -21.73 4.54 -2.60
CA TYR A 199 -23.04 4.59 -1.94
C TYR A 199 -23.75 3.23 -2.03
N GLY A 200 -24.38 2.78 -0.95
CA GLY A 200 -25.25 1.60 -0.96
C GLY A 200 -25.16 0.69 0.26
N GLY A 201 -25.88 -0.44 0.21
CA GLY A 201 -26.02 -1.36 1.35
C GLY A 201 -24.72 -1.98 1.85
N TRP A 202 -23.72 -2.17 0.97
CA TRP A 202 -22.41 -2.67 1.39
C TRP A 202 -21.63 -1.68 2.26
N LEU A 203 -21.71 -0.37 1.98
CA LEU A 203 -21.09 0.64 2.82
C LEU A 203 -21.77 0.68 4.19
N ALA A 204 -23.10 0.69 4.21
CA ALA A 204 -23.88 0.66 5.45
C ALA A 204 -23.58 -0.61 6.29
N ALA A 205 -23.46 -1.77 5.65
CA ALA A 205 -23.09 -3.02 6.31
C ALA A 205 -21.67 -2.96 6.90
N ASN A 206 -20.70 -2.37 6.21
CA ASN A 206 -19.33 -2.19 6.75
C ASN A 206 -19.33 -1.34 8.01
N TRP A 207 -20.00 -0.18 7.95
CA TRP A 207 -20.13 0.71 9.11
C TRP A 207 -20.86 0.03 10.27
N GLY A 208 -22.00 -0.62 10.00
CA GLY A 208 -22.76 -1.34 11.02
C GLY A 208 -21.94 -2.45 11.68
N ALA A 209 -21.23 -3.26 10.89
CA ALA A 209 -20.38 -4.33 11.40
C ALA A 209 -19.19 -3.79 12.22
N GLN A 210 -18.51 -2.74 11.73
CA GLN A 210 -17.39 -2.13 12.45
C GLN A 210 -17.84 -1.50 13.77
N LEU A 211 -18.90 -0.68 13.75
CA LEU A 211 -19.43 -0.05 14.96
C LEU A 211 -19.92 -1.09 15.98
N ALA A 212 -20.54 -2.19 15.52
CA ALA A 212 -20.95 -3.28 16.40
C ALA A 212 -19.74 -3.99 17.04
N PHE A 213 -18.68 -4.24 16.27
CA PHE A 213 -17.45 -4.84 16.78
C PHE A 213 -16.76 -3.92 17.80
N ASP A 214 -16.55 -2.65 17.44
CA ASP A 214 -15.90 -1.67 18.32
C ASP A 214 -16.69 -1.45 19.61
N PHE A 215 -18.03 -1.38 19.51
CA PHE A 215 -18.91 -1.31 20.68
C PHE A 215 -18.78 -2.55 21.56
N ALA A 216 -18.80 -3.75 20.98
CA ALA A 216 -18.65 -4.99 21.75
C ALA A 216 -17.30 -5.05 22.48
N VAL A 217 -16.22 -4.67 21.81
CA VAL A 217 -14.88 -4.60 22.42
C VAL A 217 -14.83 -3.58 23.55
N ALA A 218 -15.32 -2.36 23.33
CA ALA A 218 -15.34 -1.31 24.35
C ALA A 218 -16.21 -1.69 25.55
N TYR A 219 -17.35 -2.34 25.30
CA TYR A 219 -18.26 -2.78 26.36
C TYR A 219 -17.65 -3.90 27.21
N LEU A 220 -16.96 -4.86 26.59
CA LEU A 220 -16.39 -6.03 27.28
C LEU A 220 -15.05 -5.74 27.96
N TRP A 221 -14.18 -4.94 27.32
CA TRP A 221 -12.79 -4.75 27.73
C TRP A 221 -12.38 -3.29 27.94
N GLY A 222 -13.33 -2.36 27.77
CA GLY A 222 -13.10 -0.94 27.96
C GLY A 222 -12.37 -0.26 26.78
N PRO A 223 -12.23 1.07 26.84
CA PRO A 223 -11.61 1.86 25.77
C PRO A 223 -10.13 1.56 25.55
N GLN A 224 -9.45 0.95 26.52
CA GLN A 224 -8.03 0.57 26.39
C GLN A 224 -7.82 -0.48 25.28
N ALA A 225 -8.76 -1.43 25.12
CA ALA A 225 -8.70 -2.40 24.01
C ALA A 225 -8.85 -1.73 22.64
N LEU A 226 -9.70 -0.71 22.52
CA LEU A 226 -9.80 0.08 21.29
C LEU A 226 -8.54 0.91 21.03
N LEU A 227 -7.92 1.46 22.09
CA LEU A 227 -6.65 2.17 21.96
C LEU A 227 -5.56 1.27 21.39
N TYR A 228 -5.54 -0.02 21.76
CA TYR A 228 -4.59 -1.00 21.20
C TYR A 228 -4.77 -1.12 19.68
N PHE A 229 -6.00 -1.28 19.19
CA PHE A 229 -6.28 -1.36 17.76
C PHE A 229 -5.96 -0.07 17.02
N LEU A 230 -6.32 1.09 17.57
CA LEU A 230 -6.06 2.39 16.96
C LEU A 230 -4.56 2.68 16.86
N LEU A 231 -3.79 2.42 17.92
CA LEU A 231 -2.33 2.60 17.88
C LEU A 231 -1.66 1.59 16.95
N SER A 232 -2.14 0.33 16.92
CA SER A 232 -1.66 -0.69 15.98
C SER A 232 -1.89 -0.27 14.54
N THR A 233 -3.07 0.26 14.23
CA THR A 233 -3.44 0.82 12.92
C THR A 233 -2.56 2.00 12.55
N PHE A 234 -2.35 2.92 13.50
CA PHE A 234 -1.52 4.10 13.29
C PHE A 234 -0.09 3.71 12.91
N PHE A 235 0.57 2.85 13.69
CA PHE A 235 1.93 2.42 13.38
C PHE A 235 1.99 1.56 12.12
N ALA A 236 0.99 0.70 11.87
CA ALA A 236 0.93 -0.13 10.67
C ALA A 236 0.97 0.68 9.38
N GLY A 237 0.31 1.83 9.34
CA GLY A 237 0.27 2.70 8.15
C GLY A 237 1.29 3.84 8.12
N SER A 238 2.17 3.91 9.12
CA SER A 238 3.14 4.99 9.30
C SER A 238 4.57 4.43 9.34
N LEU A 239 5.38 4.80 10.35
CA LEU A 239 6.76 4.32 10.47
C LEU A 239 6.81 2.89 11.04
N HIS A 240 6.70 1.90 10.15
CA HIS A 240 6.85 0.48 10.46
C HIS A 240 7.61 -0.24 9.34
N PRO A 241 8.45 -1.27 9.60
CA PRO A 241 9.23 -1.95 8.56
C PRO A 241 8.41 -2.43 7.36
N THR A 242 7.20 -2.93 7.58
CA THR A 242 6.33 -3.38 6.48
C THR A 242 5.79 -2.22 5.67
N ALA A 243 5.49 -1.07 6.29
CA ALA A 243 4.97 0.12 5.63
C ALA A 243 5.93 0.78 4.62
N GLY A 244 7.19 0.32 4.55
CA GLY A 244 8.11 0.75 3.52
C GLY A 244 7.66 0.37 2.10
N HIS A 245 6.72 -0.57 1.95
CA HIS A 245 6.12 -0.86 0.65
C HIS A 245 5.42 0.36 0.04
N PHE A 246 4.67 1.16 0.82
CA PHE A 246 4.03 2.41 0.36
C PHE A 246 5.00 3.40 -0.32
N LEU A 247 6.28 3.37 0.10
CA LEU A 247 7.33 4.15 -0.53
C LEU A 247 7.94 3.39 -1.72
N ALA A 248 8.36 2.14 -1.50
CA ALA A 248 9.05 1.34 -2.51
C ALA A 248 8.22 1.16 -3.78
N GLU A 249 6.91 1.09 -3.67
CA GLU A 249 6.03 0.71 -4.75
C GLU A 249 5.95 1.78 -5.85
N HIS A 250 5.89 3.07 -5.51
CA HIS A 250 5.61 4.11 -6.52
C HIS A 250 6.44 5.40 -6.38
N TYR A 251 7.35 5.49 -5.42
CA TYR A 251 8.32 6.58 -5.40
C TYR A 251 9.50 6.27 -6.31
N VAL A 252 9.91 7.26 -7.10
CA VAL A 252 11.11 7.20 -7.93
C VAL A 252 12.32 7.32 -7.02
N MET A 253 12.82 6.18 -6.57
CA MET A 253 13.99 6.08 -5.71
C MET A 253 15.29 6.16 -6.53
N GLU A 254 15.30 5.65 -7.76
CA GLU A 254 16.45 5.60 -8.65
C GLU A 254 16.07 5.79 -10.12
N GLY A 255 16.77 6.70 -10.80
CA GLY A 255 16.60 6.95 -12.23
C GLY A 255 15.18 7.35 -12.60
N SER A 256 14.56 6.59 -13.52
CA SER A 256 13.20 6.83 -14.00
C SER A 256 12.22 5.70 -13.63
N THR A 257 12.60 4.80 -12.72
CA THR A 257 11.76 3.67 -12.35
C THR A 257 10.66 4.11 -11.41
N GLU A 258 9.43 3.83 -11.78
CA GLU A 258 8.23 4.24 -11.05
C GLU A 258 7.50 3.10 -10.35
N THR A 259 8.02 1.88 -10.48
CA THR A 259 7.48 0.71 -9.78
C THR A 259 8.57 -0.28 -9.43
N TYR A 260 8.72 -0.59 -8.15
CA TYR A 260 9.76 -1.49 -7.65
C TYR A 260 9.12 -2.70 -6.99
N SER A 261 9.73 -3.86 -7.19
CA SER A 261 9.42 -5.06 -6.42
C SER A 261 10.45 -5.26 -5.31
N TYR A 262 10.00 -5.84 -4.21
CA TYR A 262 10.76 -6.32 -3.05
C TYR A 262 10.54 -7.83 -2.89
N TYR A 263 11.63 -8.60 -2.93
CA TYR A 263 11.59 -10.07 -2.81
C TYR A 263 12.14 -10.57 -1.47
N GLY A 264 12.12 -9.73 -0.44
CA GLY A 264 12.67 -10.08 0.87
C GLY A 264 11.66 -10.73 1.82
N PRO A 265 12.10 -11.05 3.06
CA PRO A 265 11.36 -11.89 3.98
C PRO A 265 10.05 -11.28 4.51
N LEU A 266 9.88 -9.95 4.47
CA LEU A 266 8.65 -9.31 4.97
C LEU A 266 7.41 -9.72 4.17
N ASN A 267 7.57 -10.21 2.93
CA ASN A 267 6.50 -10.79 2.12
C ASN A 267 5.70 -11.90 2.83
N ALA A 268 6.35 -12.65 3.72
CA ALA A 268 5.69 -13.71 4.51
C ALA A 268 4.57 -13.16 5.42
N LEU A 269 4.63 -11.87 5.76
CA LEU A 269 3.66 -11.18 6.62
C LEU A 269 2.67 -10.34 5.81
N THR A 270 2.98 -10.08 4.54
CA THR A 270 2.36 -9.03 3.73
C THR A 270 1.75 -9.56 2.43
N TYR A 271 1.27 -10.81 2.43
CA TYR A 271 0.61 -11.42 1.27
C TYR A 271 1.41 -11.19 -0.02
N ASN A 272 2.73 -11.41 0.02
CA ASN A 272 3.61 -11.23 -1.14
C ASN A 272 3.45 -9.91 -1.92
N VAL A 273 2.94 -8.84 -1.32
CA VAL A 273 2.72 -7.56 -2.02
C VAL A 273 4.00 -6.99 -2.63
N GLY A 274 5.17 -7.35 -2.08
CA GLY A 274 6.46 -6.98 -2.62
C GLY A 274 6.72 -7.49 -4.04
N PHE A 275 5.98 -8.50 -4.53
CA PHE A 275 5.93 -8.84 -5.96
C PHE A 275 5.06 -7.83 -6.73
N HIS A 276 5.37 -6.54 -6.58
CA HIS A 276 4.50 -5.43 -6.93
C HIS A 276 4.38 -5.20 -8.43
N ASN A 277 5.49 -5.31 -9.18
CA ASN A 277 5.45 -5.31 -10.63
C ASN A 277 4.58 -6.45 -11.18
N GLU A 278 4.75 -7.66 -10.65
CA GLU A 278 3.95 -8.83 -11.02
C GLU A 278 2.47 -8.62 -10.72
N HIS A 279 2.17 -8.02 -9.55
CA HIS A 279 0.82 -7.65 -9.12
C HIS A 279 0.17 -6.62 -10.05
N HIS A 280 0.87 -5.53 -10.38
CA HIS A 280 0.34 -4.50 -11.29
C HIS A 280 0.17 -5.01 -12.72
N ASP A 281 1.07 -5.88 -13.19
CA ASP A 281 0.93 -6.52 -14.49
C ASP A 281 -0.30 -7.44 -14.51
N PHE A 282 -0.49 -8.23 -13.44
CA PHE A 282 -1.54 -9.25 -13.31
C PHE A 282 -2.37 -9.10 -12.02
N PRO A 283 -3.22 -8.06 -11.91
CA PRO A 283 -4.01 -7.77 -10.70
C PRO A 283 -5.17 -8.76 -10.47
N ASN A 284 -5.20 -9.84 -11.25
CA ASN A 284 -6.15 -10.94 -11.16
C ASN A 284 -5.48 -12.29 -10.81
N ILE A 285 -4.20 -12.26 -10.42
CA ILE A 285 -3.45 -13.39 -9.87
C ILE A 285 -3.28 -13.15 -8.37
N ALA A 286 -3.75 -14.08 -7.54
CA ALA A 286 -3.65 -13.97 -6.09
C ALA A 286 -2.19 -13.94 -5.59
N TRP A 287 -1.97 -13.27 -4.46
CA TRP A 287 -0.67 -13.15 -3.79
C TRP A 287 0.19 -14.42 -3.74
N SER A 288 -0.44 -15.57 -3.52
CA SER A 288 0.26 -16.85 -3.34
C SER A 288 0.92 -17.36 -4.64
N SER A 289 0.47 -16.84 -5.79
CA SER A 289 0.95 -17.23 -7.11
C SER A 289 1.83 -16.17 -7.77
N LEU A 290 1.96 -14.97 -7.21
CA LEU A 290 2.85 -13.93 -7.72
C LEU A 290 4.32 -14.40 -7.87
N PRO A 291 4.90 -15.19 -6.94
CA PRO A 291 6.24 -15.73 -7.14
C PRO A 291 6.37 -16.59 -8.40
N LYS A 292 5.31 -17.35 -8.75
CA LYS A 292 5.29 -18.17 -9.96
C LYS A 292 5.26 -17.32 -11.23
N VAL A 293 4.59 -16.17 -11.21
CA VAL A 293 4.60 -15.23 -12.35
C VAL A 293 6.02 -14.80 -12.65
N ARG A 294 6.77 -14.40 -11.61
CA ARG A 294 8.20 -14.04 -11.73
C ARG A 294 9.04 -15.19 -12.27
N ASP A 295 8.84 -16.40 -11.75
CA ASP A 295 9.61 -17.58 -12.16
C ASP A 295 9.32 -18.00 -13.61
N MET A 296 8.11 -17.74 -14.11
CA MET A 296 7.68 -18.09 -15.46
C MET A 296 8.12 -17.07 -16.52
N ALA A 297 8.27 -15.79 -16.16
CA ALA A 297 8.66 -14.71 -17.07
C ALA A 297 9.89 -13.93 -16.56
N PRO A 298 11.00 -14.60 -16.19
CA PRO A 298 12.15 -13.97 -15.54
C PRO A 298 12.81 -12.88 -16.38
N GLU A 299 12.77 -12.98 -17.71
CA GLU A 299 13.32 -11.98 -18.65
C GLU A 299 12.60 -10.63 -18.58
N PHE A 300 11.36 -10.59 -18.07
CA PHE A 300 10.60 -9.35 -17.90
C PHE A 300 10.84 -8.70 -16.53
N TYR A 301 11.36 -9.44 -15.54
CA TYR A 301 11.44 -8.99 -14.14
C TYR A 301 12.86 -8.92 -13.57
N ASN A 302 13.83 -9.69 -14.08
CA ASN A 302 15.16 -9.78 -13.46
C ASN A 302 15.99 -8.51 -13.62
N ASP A 303 15.82 -7.79 -14.72
CA ASP A 303 16.57 -6.57 -15.02
C ASP A 303 15.85 -5.29 -14.54
N LEU A 304 14.63 -5.42 -13.99
CA LEU A 304 13.93 -4.29 -13.37
C LEU A 304 14.62 -3.89 -12.05
N PRO A 305 14.72 -2.59 -11.74
CA PRO A 305 15.19 -2.15 -10.44
C PRO A 305 14.31 -2.67 -9.30
N GLN A 306 14.95 -3.01 -8.18
CA GLN A 306 14.31 -3.68 -7.06
C GLN A 306 14.60 -2.96 -5.75
N CYS A 307 13.60 -2.91 -4.88
CA CYS A 307 13.79 -2.52 -3.50
C CYS A 307 14.45 -3.68 -2.73
N LYS A 308 15.63 -3.46 -2.15
CA LYS A 308 16.35 -4.49 -1.37
C LYS A 308 15.93 -4.54 0.10
N SER A 309 15.37 -3.44 0.63
CA SER A 309 14.93 -3.35 2.03
C SER A 309 13.88 -2.25 2.20
N TRP A 310 12.68 -2.62 2.68
CA TRP A 310 11.64 -1.65 3.01
C TRP A 310 12.03 -0.73 4.17
N THR A 311 12.72 -1.25 5.20
CA THR A 311 13.29 -0.37 6.24
C THR A 311 14.34 0.56 5.65
N GLY A 312 15.19 0.04 4.76
CA GLY A 312 16.18 0.83 4.04
C GLY A 312 15.55 1.96 3.22
N VAL A 313 14.43 1.69 2.53
CA VAL A 313 13.73 2.70 1.73
C VAL A 313 13.11 3.78 2.60
N ILE A 314 12.59 3.45 3.79
CA ILE A 314 12.10 4.44 4.76
C ILE A 314 13.24 5.36 5.20
N LEU A 315 14.38 4.78 5.60
CA LEU A 315 15.55 5.56 6.02
C LEU A 315 16.06 6.44 4.89
N ARG A 316 16.15 5.90 3.67
CA ARG A 316 16.57 6.65 2.49
C ARG A 316 15.61 7.79 2.20
N TYR A 317 14.29 7.56 2.20
CA TYR A 317 13.32 8.63 2.02
C TYR A 317 13.50 9.76 3.05
N MET A 318 13.75 9.43 4.32
CA MET A 318 13.94 10.45 5.36
C MET A 318 15.26 11.24 5.20
N PHE A 319 16.36 10.57 4.87
CA PHE A 319 17.71 11.18 4.94
C PHE A 319 18.36 11.50 3.59
N ASP A 320 17.84 11.02 2.47
CA ASP A 320 18.30 11.37 1.13
C ASP A 320 17.60 12.65 0.68
N ASP A 321 18.31 13.78 0.63
CA ASP A 321 17.71 15.09 0.32
C ASP A 321 17.15 15.15 -1.10
N SER A 322 17.65 14.30 -2.02
CA SER A 322 17.15 14.22 -3.39
C SER A 322 15.76 13.59 -3.49
N ILE A 323 15.30 12.90 -2.45
CA ILE A 323 14.01 12.21 -2.39
C ILE A 323 13.03 12.99 -1.52
N SER A 324 11.81 13.16 -2.03
CA SER A 324 10.75 13.91 -1.37
C SER A 324 9.36 13.44 -1.84
N PRO A 325 8.25 14.02 -1.34
CA PRO A 325 6.92 13.78 -1.92
C PRO A 325 6.82 14.08 -3.43
N PHE A 326 7.72 14.88 -4.00
CA PHE A 326 7.79 15.14 -5.45
C PHE A 326 8.39 13.98 -6.26
N SER A 327 9.05 13.01 -5.63
CA SER A 327 9.64 11.84 -6.27
C SER A 327 8.57 10.83 -6.71
N ARG A 328 7.55 11.30 -7.44
CA ARG A 328 6.42 10.54 -7.97
C ARG A 328 6.24 10.91 -9.43
N VAL A 329 5.94 9.93 -10.26
CA VAL A 329 5.64 10.17 -11.67
C VAL A 329 4.20 10.64 -11.82
N LYS A 330 4.02 11.73 -12.57
CA LYS A 330 2.74 12.22 -13.06
C LYS A 330 2.68 12.15 -14.58
N ARG A 331 1.47 12.02 -15.11
CA ARG A 331 1.18 11.93 -16.54
C ARG A 331 -0.07 12.72 -16.85
N ASP A 332 -0.09 13.35 -18.01
CA ASP A 332 -1.28 14.04 -18.49
C ASP A 332 -2.43 13.06 -18.67
N LYS A 333 -3.65 13.56 -18.41
CA LYS A 333 -4.85 12.79 -18.70
C LYS A 333 -4.91 12.51 -20.20
N LYS A 334 -4.87 11.22 -20.58
CA LYS A 334 -5.19 10.83 -21.94
C LYS A 334 -6.54 11.43 -22.29
N ARG A 335 -6.57 12.31 -23.30
CA ARG A 335 -7.85 12.72 -23.91
C ARG A 335 -8.48 11.43 -24.44
N ALA A 336 -9.65 11.11 -23.92
CA ALA A 336 -10.41 9.92 -24.29
C ALA A 336 -10.78 9.93 -25.78
#